data_AF-A0A1W9UPU1-F1
#
_entry.id   AF-A0A1W9UPU1-F1
#
_cell.length_a   1.000
_cell.length_b   1.000
_cell.length_c   1.000
_cell.angle_alpha   90.00
_cell.angle_beta   90.00
_cell.angle_gamma   90.00
#
_symmetry.space_group_name_H-M   'P 1'
#
loop_
_entity.id
_entity.type
_entity.pdbx_description
1 polymer ?
#
loop_
_entity_poly.entity_id
_entity_poly.type
_entity_poly.pdbx_seq_one_letter_code
_entity_poly.pdbx_strand_id
1 'polypeptide(L)'
;METILAPASLIFSPHNLWFWIFTSLLFSALVNSLTWRLGPRASQTIPRPLRWALVLLREGGRFLYFVGLPYLALLNGLIPAAQAGLLNQDWLRDLTLALPLGAGAFLMLLFLRVLLLWRDKTLPSGPPAHFGVALRESAYQEIHWAFYRIAPLLAVDDPARGMALGLGIVALEAWLNPAWRERWRNPALALAALRTSALAVTMVVVFGIIGNLWLTLGLHVIVERASGWAWQRIAGASGQA
;
A
#
# COMPACT_ATOMS: atom_id res chain seq x y z
N MET A 1 37.85 5.20 -18.24
CA MET A 1 37.18 4.81 -16.98
C MET A 1 36.90 6.11 -16.22
N GLU A 2 35.99 6.92 -16.75
CA GLU A 2 35.62 8.21 -16.16
C GLU A 2 34.49 7.98 -15.15
N THR A 3 34.74 8.42 -13.94
CA THR A 3 33.83 8.39 -12.80
C THR A 3 32.68 9.37 -13.06
N ILE A 4 31.54 8.81 -13.47
CA ILE A 4 30.23 9.49 -13.56
C ILE A 4 29.75 9.77 -12.13
N LEU A 5 30.24 10.85 -11.52
CA LEU A 5 29.59 11.47 -10.39
C LEU A 5 28.74 12.62 -10.93
N ALA A 6 27.47 12.36 -11.18
CA ALA A 6 26.53 13.43 -11.46
C ALA A 6 26.57 14.44 -10.29
N PRO A 7 26.70 15.76 -10.56
CA PRO A 7 26.80 16.75 -9.50
C PRO A 7 25.55 16.69 -8.62
N ALA A 8 25.76 16.67 -7.29
CA ALA A 8 24.69 16.54 -6.30
C ALA A 8 23.57 17.58 -6.47
N SER A 9 23.84 18.71 -7.13
CA SER A 9 22.84 19.73 -7.49
C SER A 9 21.73 19.23 -8.42
N LEU A 10 21.98 18.22 -9.27
CA LEU A 10 20.93 17.59 -10.09
C LEU A 10 20.00 16.69 -9.27
N ILE A 11 20.46 16.16 -8.13
CA ILE A 11 19.67 15.25 -7.27
C ILE A 11 18.62 16.04 -6.47
N PHE A 12 18.90 17.29 -6.11
CA PHE A 12 18.02 18.13 -5.28
C PHE A 12 17.21 19.17 -6.08
N SER A 13 17.15 19.05 -7.41
CA SER A 13 16.24 19.86 -8.21
C SER A 13 14.79 19.46 -7.90
N PRO A 14 13.84 20.42 -7.79
CA PRO A 14 12.42 20.10 -7.70
C PRO A 14 11.90 19.34 -8.94
N HIS A 15 12.73 19.24 -9.99
CA HIS A 15 12.47 18.43 -11.18
C HIS A 15 13.04 17.00 -11.09
N ASN A 16 13.68 16.62 -9.98
CA ASN A 16 14.22 15.27 -9.79
C ASN A 16 13.23 14.40 -9.00
N LEU A 17 12.74 13.33 -9.61
CA LEU A 17 11.78 12.41 -8.98
C LEU A 17 12.31 11.76 -7.69
N TRP A 18 13.62 11.55 -7.56
CA TRP A 18 14.23 11.01 -6.33
C TRP A 18 14.10 11.98 -5.15
N PHE A 19 14.17 13.29 -5.39
CA PHE A 19 13.92 14.29 -4.35
C PHE A 19 12.51 14.16 -3.78
N TRP A 20 11.51 13.97 -4.64
CA TRP A 20 10.12 13.79 -4.23
C TRP A 20 9.90 12.51 -3.43
N ILE A 21 10.46 11.37 -3.89
CA ILE A 21 10.38 10.10 -3.16
C ILE A 21 11.06 10.21 -1.80
N PHE A 22 12.27 10.77 -1.74
CA PHE A 22 13.01 10.89 -0.47
C PHE A 22 12.30 11.82 0.52
N THR A 23 11.79 12.96 0.04
CA THR A 23 11.02 13.90 0.85
C THR A 23 9.74 13.26 1.38
N SER A 24 9.03 12.50 0.53
CA SER A 24 7.86 11.70 0.91
C SER A 24 8.20 10.70 2.02
N LEU A 25 9.30 9.94 1.85
CA LEU A 25 9.76 8.94 2.81
C LEU A 25 10.12 9.56 4.17
N LEU A 26 10.88 10.66 4.18
CA LEU A 26 11.24 11.39 5.40
C LEU A 26 10.01 11.95 6.10
N PHE A 27 9.11 12.57 5.34
CA PHE A 27 7.87 13.11 5.88
C PHE A 27 7.04 12.01 6.55
N SER A 28 6.85 10.87 5.87
CA SER A 28 6.14 9.73 6.44
C SER A 28 6.81 9.18 7.69
N ALA A 29 8.13 9.00 7.67
CA ALA A 29 8.87 8.53 8.84
C ALA A 29 8.73 9.47 10.04
N LEU A 30 8.80 10.79 9.81
CA LEU A 30 8.63 11.81 10.85
C LEU A 30 7.21 11.79 11.42
N VAL A 31 6.18 11.85 10.56
CA VAL A 31 4.78 11.87 10.99
C VAL A 31 4.42 10.58 11.74
N ASN A 32 4.83 9.41 11.25
CA ASN A 32 4.59 8.14 11.91
C ASN A 32 5.32 8.06 13.27
N SER A 33 6.53 8.61 13.37
CA SER A 33 7.28 8.64 14.63
C SER A 33 6.65 9.58 15.66
N LEU A 34 6.20 10.76 15.23
CA LEU A 34 5.53 11.73 16.09
C LEU A 34 4.18 11.19 16.59
N THR A 35 3.35 10.66 15.68
CA THR A 35 2.03 10.10 16.05
C THR A 35 2.15 8.90 17.00
N TRP A 36 3.15 8.03 16.78
CA TRP A 36 3.44 6.93 17.70
C TRP A 36 3.82 7.41 19.10
N ARG A 37 4.70 8.41 19.21
CA ARG A 37 5.13 8.97 20.50
C ARG A 37 4.00 9.68 21.24
N LEU A 38 3.13 10.39 20.52
CA LEU A 38 1.99 11.10 21.10
C LEU A 38 0.89 10.13 21.58
N GLY A 39 0.76 8.98 20.92
CA GLY A 39 0.12 7.76 21.43
C GLY A 39 -1.35 7.86 21.90
N PRO A 40 -1.95 6.72 22.29
CA PRO A 40 -3.35 6.65 22.73
C PRO A 40 -3.63 7.46 23.99
N ARG A 41 -2.61 7.74 24.82
CA ARG A 41 -2.75 8.52 26.06
C ARG A 41 -3.28 9.93 25.81
N ALA A 42 -2.91 10.56 24.68
CA ALA A 42 -3.44 11.87 24.32
C ALA A 42 -4.94 11.82 23.94
N SER A 43 -5.42 10.70 23.40
CA SER A 43 -6.78 10.61 22.81
C SER A 43 -7.93 10.63 23.83
N GLN A 44 -7.68 10.22 25.08
CA GLN A 44 -8.73 10.07 26.09
C GLN A 44 -9.15 11.42 26.72
N THR A 45 -8.27 12.42 26.70
CA THR A 45 -8.51 13.74 27.32
C THR A 45 -8.95 14.82 26.33
N ILE A 46 -8.96 14.52 25.03
CA ILE A 46 -9.25 15.52 23.99
C ILE A 46 -10.77 15.79 23.87
N PRO A 47 -11.21 17.06 23.94
CA PRO A 47 -12.60 17.45 23.70
C PRO A 47 -13.11 17.00 22.33
N ARG A 48 -14.41 16.67 22.24
CA ARG A 48 -15.06 16.22 21.00
C ARG A 48 -14.77 17.08 19.76
N PRO A 49 -14.86 18.42 19.77
CA PRO A 49 -14.61 19.22 18.56
C PRO A 49 -13.15 19.11 18.11
N LEU A 50 -12.21 19.12 19.05
CA LEU A 50 -10.79 18.97 18.74
C LEU A 50 -10.49 17.57 18.18
N ARG A 51 -11.17 16.52 18.66
CA ARG A 51 -11.06 15.17 18.10
C ARG A 51 -11.48 15.12 16.63
N TRP A 52 -12.59 15.76 16.25
CA TRP A 52 -13.02 15.85 14.85
C TRP A 52 -12.01 16.59 13.97
N ALA A 53 -11.50 17.73 14.45
CA ALA A 53 -10.47 18.48 13.74
C ALA A 53 -9.21 17.63 13.50
N LEU A 54 -8.78 16.84 14.50
CA LEU A 54 -7.64 15.93 14.35
C LEU A 54 -7.91 14.78 13.38
N VAL A 55 -9.13 14.25 13.34
CA VAL A 55 -9.53 13.23 12.35
C VAL A 55 -9.47 13.83 10.94
N LEU A 56 -10.04 15.02 10.72
CA LEU A 56 -10.01 15.69 9.43
C LEU A 56 -8.59 16.04 9.00
N LEU A 57 -7.77 16.56 9.91
CA LEU A 57 -6.37 16.87 9.64
C LEU A 57 -5.58 15.60 9.28
N ARG A 58 -5.83 14.50 9.99
CA ARG A 58 -5.20 13.21 9.69
C ARG A 58 -5.62 12.69 8.33
N GLU A 59 -6.91 12.62 8.05
CA GLU A 59 -7.41 12.07 6.78
C GLU A 59 -7.05 12.97 5.59
N GLY A 60 -7.12 14.29 5.75
CA GLY A 60 -6.63 15.26 4.77
C GLY A 60 -5.12 15.12 4.53
N GLY A 61 -4.33 14.99 5.58
CA GLY A 61 -2.89 14.74 5.47
C GLY A 61 -2.58 13.42 4.76
N ARG A 62 -3.33 12.35 5.05
CA ARG A 62 -3.21 11.07 4.32
C ARG A 62 -3.57 11.23 2.85
N PHE A 63 -4.67 11.92 2.53
CA PHE A 63 -5.05 12.17 1.15
C PHE A 63 -3.98 12.95 0.39
N LEU A 64 -3.47 14.04 0.97
CA LEU A 64 -2.39 14.83 0.37
C LEU A 64 -1.11 14.00 0.17
N TYR A 65 -0.80 13.12 1.13
CA TYR A 65 0.36 12.25 1.05
C TYR A 65 0.21 11.17 -0.04
N PHE A 66 -0.85 10.37 0.02
CA PHE A 66 -1.05 9.21 -0.85
C PHE A 66 -1.50 9.59 -2.27
N VAL A 67 -2.20 10.71 -2.44
CA VAL A 67 -2.78 11.13 -3.73
C VAL A 67 -2.22 12.47 -4.18
N GLY A 68 -2.15 13.44 -3.27
CA GLY A 68 -1.70 14.80 -3.59
C GLY A 68 -0.28 14.85 -4.15
N LEU A 69 0.69 14.22 -3.49
CA LEU A 69 2.09 14.18 -3.95
C LEU A 69 2.24 13.51 -5.33
N PRO A 70 1.72 12.27 -5.56
CA PRO A 70 1.72 11.65 -6.89
C PRO A 70 1.03 12.50 -7.96
N TYR A 71 -0.10 13.12 -7.62
CA TYR A 71 -0.85 13.96 -8.56
C TYR A 71 -0.08 15.22 -8.94
N LEU A 72 0.57 15.88 -7.99
CA LEU A 72 1.44 17.03 -8.28
C LEU A 72 2.63 16.62 -9.16
N ALA A 73 3.27 15.49 -8.87
CA ALA A 73 4.36 14.98 -9.70
C ALA A 73 3.89 14.64 -11.13
N LEU A 74 2.67 14.11 -11.29
CA LEU A 74 2.02 13.89 -12.58
C LEU A 74 1.77 15.20 -13.34
N LEU A 75 1.19 16.21 -12.68
CA LEU A 75 0.92 17.53 -13.30
C LEU A 75 2.20 18.25 -13.74
N ASN A 76 3.31 18.04 -13.03
CA ASN A 76 4.62 18.60 -13.39
C ASN A 76 5.36 17.76 -14.45
N GLY A 77 4.73 16.73 -15.02
CA GLY A 77 5.33 15.87 -16.05
C GLY A 77 6.46 14.96 -15.55
N LEU A 78 6.64 14.82 -14.24
CA LEU A 78 7.68 13.96 -13.65
C LEU A 78 7.32 12.48 -13.73
N ILE A 79 6.02 12.18 -13.84
CA ILE A 79 5.49 10.83 -13.94
C ILE A 79 4.79 10.68 -15.29
N PRO A 80 5.31 9.86 -16.22
CA PRO A 80 4.59 9.55 -17.44
C PRO A 80 3.30 8.79 -17.11
N ALA A 81 2.14 9.31 -17.51
CA ALA A 81 0.82 8.72 -17.21
C ALA A 81 0.69 7.26 -17.70
N ALA A 82 1.29 6.95 -18.85
CA ALA A 82 1.35 5.58 -19.37
C ALA A 82 2.13 4.64 -18.44
N GLN A 83 3.30 5.07 -17.95
CA GLN A 83 4.11 4.27 -17.03
C GLN A 83 3.45 4.11 -15.66
N ALA A 84 2.63 5.08 -15.23
CA ALA A 84 1.80 4.97 -14.03
C ALA A 84 0.63 3.98 -14.18
N GLY A 85 0.36 3.47 -15.40
CA GLY A 85 -0.74 2.56 -15.70
C GLY A 85 -2.10 3.25 -15.82
N LEU A 86 -2.11 4.56 -16.09
CA LEU A 86 -3.33 5.35 -16.21
C LEU A 86 -3.94 5.32 -17.63
N LEU A 87 -3.13 5.03 -18.65
CA LEU A 87 -3.50 5.15 -20.07
C LEU A 87 -3.56 3.82 -20.83
N ASN A 88 -3.78 2.69 -20.16
CA ASN A 88 -3.81 1.39 -20.86
C ASN A 88 -5.05 1.25 -21.76
N GLN A 89 -4.83 0.90 -23.03
CA GLN A 89 -5.86 0.80 -24.07
C GLN A 89 -6.42 -0.63 -24.23
N ASP A 90 -5.68 -1.66 -23.81
CA ASP A 90 -6.03 -3.07 -24.00
C ASP A 90 -6.88 -3.64 -22.85
N TRP A 91 -7.86 -2.86 -22.39
CA TRP A 91 -8.66 -3.15 -21.20
C TRP A 91 -9.31 -4.54 -21.20
N LEU A 92 -9.68 -5.07 -22.38
CA LEU A 92 -10.30 -6.39 -22.50
C LEU A 92 -9.30 -7.51 -22.21
N ARG A 93 -8.09 -7.42 -22.75
CA ARG A 93 -6.99 -8.37 -22.47
C ARG A 93 -6.59 -8.30 -21.00
N ASP A 94 -6.48 -7.09 -20.48
CA ASP A 94 -6.17 -6.87 -19.08
C ASP A 94 -7.22 -7.50 -18.16
N LEU A 95 -8.50 -7.35 -18.49
CA LEU A 95 -9.60 -7.93 -17.74
C LEU A 95 -9.59 -9.47 -17.77
N THR A 96 -9.26 -10.09 -18.90
CA THR A 96 -9.16 -11.56 -18.99
C THR A 96 -8.00 -12.10 -18.18
N LEU A 97 -6.90 -11.35 -18.05
CA LEU A 97 -5.78 -11.70 -17.16
C LEU A 97 -6.10 -11.41 -15.68
N ALA A 98 -6.84 -10.33 -15.42
CA ALA A 98 -7.23 -9.91 -14.07
C ALA A 98 -8.03 -10.98 -13.33
N LEU A 99 -8.93 -11.68 -14.00
CA LEU A 99 -9.80 -12.69 -13.39
C LEU A 99 -9.02 -13.87 -12.76
N PRO A 100 -8.18 -14.63 -13.50
CA PRO A 100 -7.42 -15.74 -12.91
C PRO A 100 -6.39 -15.25 -11.90
N LEU A 101 -5.77 -14.08 -12.11
CA LEU A 101 -4.84 -13.49 -11.16
C LEU A 101 -5.52 -13.11 -9.84
N GLY A 102 -6.69 -12.47 -9.91
CA GLY A 102 -7.51 -12.13 -8.75
C GLY A 102 -7.99 -13.37 -7.99
N ALA A 103 -8.41 -14.41 -8.72
CA ALA A 103 -8.77 -15.70 -8.12
C ALA A 103 -7.59 -16.36 -7.41
N GLY A 104 -6.42 -16.40 -8.06
CA GLY A 104 -5.18 -16.90 -7.46
C GLY A 104 -4.76 -16.13 -6.21
N ALA A 105 -4.81 -14.80 -6.25
CA ALA A 105 -4.55 -13.92 -5.12
C ALA A 105 -5.48 -14.22 -3.93
N PHE A 106 -6.78 -14.34 -4.20
CA PHE A 106 -7.78 -14.67 -3.20
C PHE A 106 -7.52 -16.05 -2.58
N LEU A 107 -7.28 -17.08 -3.39
CA LEU A 107 -7.02 -18.45 -2.92
C LEU A 107 -5.73 -18.53 -2.11
N MET A 108 -4.68 -17.82 -2.53
CA MET A 108 -3.41 -17.76 -1.79
C MET A 108 -3.60 -17.14 -0.39
N LEU A 109 -4.32 -16.02 -0.31
CA LEU A 109 -4.61 -15.38 0.99
C LEU A 109 -5.52 -16.24 1.87
N LEU A 110 -6.49 -16.95 1.27
CA LEU A 110 -7.34 -17.89 1.97
C LEU A 110 -6.52 -19.06 2.52
N PHE A 111 -5.66 -19.65 1.70
CA PHE A 111 -4.78 -20.76 2.07
C PHE A 111 -3.83 -20.37 3.21
N LEU A 112 -3.14 -19.23 3.08
CA LEU A 112 -2.28 -18.70 4.13
C LEU A 112 -3.02 -18.58 5.47
N ARG A 113 -4.29 -18.17 5.41
CA ARG A 113 -5.11 -18.00 6.60
C ARG A 113 -5.56 -19.32 7.21
N VAL A 114 -5.93 -20.31 6.40
CA VAL A 114 -6.24 -21.68 6.85
C VAL A 114 -5.02 -22.31 7.53
N LEU A 115 -3.84 -22.17 6.93
CA LEU A 115 -2.57 -22.63 7.50
C LEU A 115 -2.33 -22.02 8.89
N LEU A 116 -2.59 -20.72 9.04
CA LEU A 116 -2.38 -20.02 10.30
C LEU A 116 -3.42 -20.39 11.36
N LEU A 117 -4.69 -20.60 10.98
CA LEU A 117 -5.71 -21.13 11.89
C LEU A 117 -5.41 -22.54 12.38
N TRP A 118 -4.85 -23.37 11.51
CA TRP A 118 -4.47 -24.73 11.88
C TRP A 118 -3.39 -24.70 12.97
N ARG A 119 -2.53 -23.67 12.97
CA ARG A 119 -1.51 -23.43 13.99
C ARG A 119 -2.07 -22.75 15.25
N ASP A 120 -2.96 -21.79 15.11
CA ASP A 120 -3.53 -21.03 16.22
C ASP A 120 -5.02 -20.70 15.97
N LYS A 121 -5.90 -21.37 16.71
CA LYS A 121 -7.35 -21.20 16.59
C LYS A 121 -7.87 -19.92 17.26
N THR A 122 -7.04 -19.22 18.03
CA THR A 122 -7.43 -18.01 18.78
C THR A 122 -7.23 -16.73 17.98
N LEU A 123 -6.81 -16.84 16.72
CA LEU A 123 -6.53 -15.70 15.87
C LEU A 123 -7.78 -14.81 15.69
N PRO A 124 -7.67 -13.49 15.97
CA PRO A 124 -8.82 -12.62 15.99
C PRO A 124 -9.50 -12.49 14.62
N SER A 125 -10.83 -12.55 14.64
CA SER A 125 -11.68 -12.37 13.47
C SER A 125 -12.31 -10.98 13.44
N GLY A 126 -11.53 -9.98 13.00
CA GLY A 126 -12.09 -8.65 12.71
C GLY A 126 -13.14 -8.71 11.59
N PRO A 127 -14.20 -7.89 11.64
CA PRO A 127 -15.14 -7.78 10.53
C PRO A 127 -14.45 -7.22 9.28
N PRO A 128 -14.93 -7.56 8.06
CA PRO A 128 -14.42 -6.99 6.84
C PRO A 128 -14.63 -5.48 6.88
N ALA A 129 -13.68 -4.74 6.32
CA ALA A 129 -13.81 -3.31 6.17
C ALA A 129 -15.07 -2.97 5.35
N HIS A 130 -15.74 -1.88 5.73
CA HIS A 130 -16.78 -1.29 4.90
C HIS A 130 -16.22 -0.97 3.52
N PHE A 131 -17.05 -1.09 2.48
CA PHE A 131 -16.60 -0.93 1.09
C PHE A 131 -15.84 0.38 0.84
N GLY A 132 -16.38 1.52 1.33
CA GLY A 132 -15.73 2.82 1.14
C GLY A 132 -14.36 2.92 1.83
N VAL A 133 -14.18 2.24 2.96
CA VAL A 133 -12.87 2.19 3.64
C VAL A 133 -11.91 1.33 2.83
N ALA A 134 -12.32 0.14 2.41
CA ALA A 134 -11.49 -0.74 1.56
C ALA A 134 -11.08 -0.01 0.28
N LEU A 135 -12.03 0.58 -0.46
CA LEU A 135 -11.76 1.34 -1.68
C LEU A 135 -10.74 2.45 -1.46
N ARG A 136 -10.92 3.27 -0.42
CA ARG A 136 -10.00 4.36 -0.10
C ARG A 136 -8.61 3.84 0.26
N GLU A 137 -8.51 2.83 1.12
CA GLU A 137 -7.23 2.28 1.58
C GLU A 137 -6.48 1.58 0.44
N SER A 138 -7.18 0.84 -0.43
CA SER A 138 -6.60 0.26 -1.65
C SER A 138 -6.14 1.36 -2.61
N ALA A 139 -6.96 2.40 -2.85
CA ALA A 139 -6.58 3.51 -3.73
C ALA A 139 -5.32 4.23 -3.24
N TYR A 140 -5.23 4.48 -1.93
CA TYR A 140 -4.02 5.05 -1.33
C TYR A 140 -2.80 4.18 -1.57
N GLN A 141 -2.89 2.88 -1.32
CA GLN A 141 -1.75 1.97 -1.49
C GLN A 141 -1.32 1.84 -2.95
N GLU A 142 -2.27 1.67 -3.88
CA GLU A 142 -1.99 1.49 -5.30
C GLU A 142 -1.38 2.76 -5.93
N ILE A 143 -1.94 3.93 -5.65
CA ILE A 143 -1.42 5.21 -6.18
C ILE A 143 -0.03 5.49 -5.63
N HIS A 144 0.19 5.24 -4.34
CA HIS A 144 1.46 5.53 -3.67
C HIS A 144 2.58 4.58 -4.09
N TRP A 145 2.28 3.28 -4.22
CA TRP A 145 3.23 2.35 -4.80
C TRP A 145 3.52 2.67 -6.27
N ALA A 146 2.49 2.99 -7.05
CA ALA A 146 2.66 3.40 -8.44
C ALA A 146 3.56 4.64 -8.56
N PHE A 147 3.52 5.56 -7.60
CA PHE A 147 4.45 6.68 -7.52
C PHE A 147 5.88 6.23 -7.20
N TYR A 148 6.07 5.41 -6.15
CA TYR A 148 7.40 4.99 -5.70
C TYR A 148 8.17 4.12 -6.71
N ARG A 149 7.48 3.39 -7.60
CA ARG A 149 8.15 2.57 -8.61
C ARG A 149 8.66 3.35 -9.82
N ILE A 150 8.20 4.57 -10.07
CA ILE A 150 8.52 5.29 -11.32
C ILE A 150 9.98 5.74 -11.34
N ALA A 151 10.54 6.26 -10.23
CA ALA A 151 11.96 6.64 -10.24
C ALA A 151 12.89 5.44 -10.41
N PRO A 152 12.70 4.33 -9.67
CA PRO A 152 13.43 3.10 -9.94
C PRO A 152 13.28 2.61 -11.38
N LEU A 153 12.04 2.60 -11.92
CA LEU A 153 11.78 2.19 -13.30
C LEU A 153 12.59 3.01 -14.31
N LEU A 154 12.56 4.34 -14.19
CA LEU A 154 13.31 5.23 -15.07
C LEU A 154 14.83 5.13 -14.87
N ALA A 155 15.30 4.78 -13.67
CA ALA A 155 16.72 4.67 -13.37
C ALA A 155 17.35 3.38 -13.88
N VAL A 156 16.59 2.26 -13.90
CA VAL A 156 17.10 0.93 -14.27
C VAL A 156 16.65 0.46 -15.64
N ASP A 157 15.65 1.11 -16.24
CA ASP A 157 15.03 0.79 -17.54
C ASP A 157 14.60 -0.69 -17.68
N ASP A 158 14.23 -1.30 -16.56
CA ASP A 158 13.75 -2.69 -16.47
C ASP A 158 12.46 -2.68 -15.64
N PRO A 159 11.31 -3.01 -16.24
CA PRO A 159 10.02 -3.02 -15.55
C PRO A 159 10.01 -3.88 -14.29
N ALA A 160 10.60 -5.07 -14.34
CA ALA A 160 10.60 -6.01 -13.22
C ALA A 160 11.43 -5.46 -12.06
N ARG A 161 12.62 -4.92 -12.35
CA ARG A 161 13.48 -4.29 -11.33
C ARG A 161 12.83 -3.02 -10.78
N GLY A 162 12.24 -2.19 -11.62
CA GLY A 162 11.54 -0.97 -11.20
C GLY A 162 10.40 -1.26 -10.22
N MET A 163 9.60 -2.30 -10.50
CA MET A 163 8.54 -2.77 -9.61
C MET A 163 9.08 -3.32 -8.28
N ALA A 164 10.12 -4.16 -8.32
CA ALA A 164 10.74 -4.72 -7.12
C ALA A 164 11.38 -3.65 -6.23
N LEU A 165 12.08 -2.68 -6.83
CA LEU A 165 12.66 -1.55 -6.11
C LEU A 165 11.60 -0.62 -5.53
N GLY A 166 10.53 -0.32 -6.28
CA GLY A 166 9.38 0.44 -5.77
C GLY A 166 8.74 -0.22 -4.55
N LEU A 167 8.55 -1.54 -4.59
CA LEU A 167 8.11 -2.33 -3.44
C LEU A 167 9.12 -2.26 -2.29
N GLY A 168 10.42 -2.29 -2.59
CA GLY A 168 11.49 -2.10 -1.61
C GLY A 168 11.42 -0.76 -0.87
N ILE A 169 11.08 0.33 -1.57
CA ILE A 169 10.89 1.65 -0.97
C ILE A 169 9.65 1.64 -0.05
N VAL A 170 8.53 1.05 -0.48
CA VAL A 170 7.34 0.89 0.36
C VAL A 170 7.65 0.05 1.61
N ALA A 171 8.42 -1.02 1.45
CA ALA A 171 8.85 -1.87 2.57
C ALA A 171 9.76 -1.12 3.55
N LEU A 172 10.68 -0.29 3.04
CA LEU A 172 11.52 0.59 3.86
C LEU A 172 10.67 1.60 4.63
N GLU A 173 9.70 2.25 3.96
CA GLU A 173 8.77 3.16 4.62
C GLU A 173 8.01 2.46 5.75
N ALA A 174 7.47 1.27 5.48
CA ALA A 174 6.78 0.47 6.47
C ALA A 174 7.73 0.10 7.63
N TRP A 175 8.97 -0.29 7.34
CA TRP A 175 9.97 -0.60 8.35
C TRP A 175 10.31 0.60 9.23
N LEU A 176 10.36 1.82 8.68
CA LEU A 176 10.60 3.06 9.42
C LEU A 176 9.42 3.43 10.33
N ASN A 177 8.21 2.94 10.07
CA ASN A 177 7.03 3.17 10.90
C ASN A 177 7.08 2.34 12.21
N PRO A 178 7.13 2.98 13.40
CA PRO A 178 7.13 2.25 14.67
C PRO A 178 5.90 1.37 14.90
N ALA A 179 4.72 1.81 14.47
CA ALA A 179 3.49 1.04 14.60
C ALA A 179 3.53 -0.24 13.76
N TRP A 180 4.17 -0.20 12.59
CA TRP A 180 4.35 -1.38 11.75
C TRP A 180 5.31 -2.38 12.38
N ARG A 181 6.44 -1.91 12.93
CA ARG A 181 7.38 -2.77 13.67
C ARG A 181 6.71 -3.44 14.87
N GLU A 182 5.85 -2.71 15.59
CA GLU A 182 5.08 -3.28 16.70
C GLU A 182 4.12 -4.38 16.23
N ARG A 183 3.44 -4.19 15.10
CA ARG A 183 2.54 -5.23 14.55
C ARG A 183 3.27 -6.54 14.28
N TRP A 184 4.50 -6.50 13.79
CA TRP A 184 5.30 -7.70 13.56
C TRP A 184 5.80 -8.37 14.85
N ARG A 185 6.01 -7.58 15.92
CA ARG A 185 6.46 -8.10 17.22
C ARG A 185 5.32 -8.70 18.04
N ASN A 186 4.10 -8.19 17.86
CA ASN A 186 2.92 -8.66 18.57
C ASN A 186 2.23 -9.79 17.78
N PRO A 187 2.21 -11.04 18.28
CA PRO A 187 1.60 -12.17 17.56
C PRO A 187 0.14 -11.94 17.16
N ALA A 188 -0.63 -11.21 17.99
CA ALA A 188 -2.03 -10.91 17.71
C ALA A 188 -2.21 -9.96 16.51
N LEU A 189 -1.19 -9.17 16.18
CA LEU A 189 -1.20 -8.20 15.08
C LEU A 189 -0.37 -8.66 13.87
N ALA A 190 0.56 -9.59 14.07
CA ALA A 190 1.48 -10.07 13.04
C ALA A 190 0.74 -10.71 11.86
N LEU A 191 -0.38 -11.39 12.11
CA LEU A 191 -1.24 -11.93 11.05
C LEU A 191 -1.76 -10.84 10.11
N ALA A 192 -2.21 -9.72 10.66
CA ALA A 192 -2.70 -8.60 9.86
C ALA A 192 -1.57 -7.96 9.04
N ALA A 193 -0.37 -7.85 9.63
CA ALA A 193 0.81 -7.36 8.94
C ALA A 193 1.24 -8.29 7.78
N LEU A 194 1.25 -9.60 8.03
CA LEU A 194 1.58 -10.61 7.03
C LEU A 194 0.57 -10.60 5.88
N ARG A 195 -0.74 -10.55 6.17
CA ARG A 195 -1.79 -10.42 5.15
C ARG A 195 -1.60 -9.18 4.29
N THR A 196 -1.36 -8.03 4.93
CA THR A 196 -1.15 -6.75 4.23
C THR A 196 0.08 -6.83 3.32
N SER A 197 1.15 -7.44 3.79
CA SER A 197 2.39 -7.63 3.01
C SER A 197 2.19 -8.58 1.84
N ALA A 198 1.50 -9.71 2.07
CA ALA A 198 1.17 -10.66 1.01
C ALA A 198 0.27 -10.00 -0.06
N LEU A 199 -0.72 -9.21 0.36
CA LEU A 199 -1.58 -8.47 -0.55
C LEU A 199 -0.79 -7.46 -1.38
N ALA A 200 0.10 -6.68 -0.75
CA ALA A 200 0.97 -5.73 -1.44
C ALA A 200 1.84 -6.42 -2.50
N VAL A 201 2.57 -7.48 -2.12
CA VAL A 201 3.39 -8.28 -3.06
C VAL A 201 2.54 -8.80 -4.22
N THR A 202 1.35 -9.32 -3.91
CA THR A 202 0.44 -9.84 -4.93
C THR A 202 0.01 -8.76 -5.92
N MET A 203 -0.40 -7.58 -5.41
CA MET A 203 -0.84 -6.48 -6.27
C MET A 203 0.30 -5.92 -7.13
N VAL A 204 1.54 -5.94 -6.64
CA VAL A 204 2.72 -5.63 -7.47
C VAL A 204 2.86 -6.61 -8.63
N VAL A 205 2.73 -7.92 -8.40
CA VAL A 205 2.80 -8.94 -9.46
C VAL A 205 1.63 -8.79 -10.43
N VAL A 206 0.41 -8.60 -9.93
CA VAL A 206 -0.80 -8.38 -10.73
C VAL A 206 -0.61 -7.16 -11.63
N PHE A 207 -0.18 -6.03 -11.06
CA PHE A 207 0.12 -4.84 -11.85
C PHE A 207 1.22 -5.10 -12.87
N GLY A 208 2.27 -5.83 -12.52
CA GLY A 208 3.37 -6.12 -13.44
C GLY A 208 2.96 -6.91 -14.68
N ILE A 209 1.91 -7.73 -14.56
CA ILE A 209 1.35 -8.49 -15.68
C ILE A 209 0.35 -7.66 -16.49
N ILE A 210 -0.48 -6.87 -15.82
CA ILE A 210 -1.60 -6.14 -16.45
C ILE A 210 -1.19 -4.75 -16.93
N GLY A 211 -0.35 -4.04 -16.18
CA GLY A 211 0.05 -2.66 -16.47
C GLY A 211 -1.08 -1.63 -16.31
N ASN A 212 -2.19 -2.00 -15.67
CA ASN A 212 -3.40 -1.16 -15.55
C ASN A 212 -3.73 -0.88 -14.09
N LEU A 213 -3.60 0.39 -13.69
CA LEU A 213 -3.77 0.80 -12.30
C LEU A 213 -5.23 0.64 -11.83
N TRP A 214 -6.19 0.96 -12.71
CA TRP A 214 -7.61 0.91 -12.36
C TRP A 214 -8.11 -0.51 -12.13
N LEU A 215 -7.69 -1.45 -12.97
CA LEU A 215 -8.02 -2.86 -12.80
C LEU A 215 -7.31 -3.46 -11.58
N THR A 216 -6.05 -3.10 -11.34
CA THR A 216 -5.32 -3.52 -10.14
C THR A 216 -6.01 -3.02 -8.87
N LEU A 217 -6.43 -1.75 -8.84
CA LEU A 217 -7.22 -1.19 -7.75
C LEU A 217 -8.54 -1.93 -7.55
N GLY A 218 -9.29 -2.20 -8.61
CA GLY A 218 -10.53 -2.97 -8.54
C GLY A 218 -10.31 -4.36 -7.95
N LEU A 219 -9.27 -5.06 -8.42
CA LEU A 219 -8.87 -6.36 -7.90
C LEU A 219 -8.45 -6.31 -6.43
N HIS A 220 -7.67 -5.30 -6.03
CA HIS A 220 -7.26 -5.11 -4.64
C HIS A 220 -8.49 -5.05 -3.72
N VAL A 221 -9.46 -4.19 -4.05
CA VAL A 221 -10.68 -4.02 -3.25
C VAL A 221 -11.49 -5.31 -3.19
N ILE A 222 -11.64 -6.01 -4.32
CA ILE A 222 -12.38 -7.28 -4.39
C ILE A 222 -11.69 -8.35 -3.53
N VAL A 223 -10.39 -8.55 -3.70
CA VAL A 223 -9.61 -9.58 -3.00
C VAL A 223 -9.55 -9.30 -1.50
N GLU A 224 -9.36 -8.03 -1.10
CA GLU A 224 -9.35 -7.64 0.31
C GLU A 224 -10.70 -7.93 0.97
N ARG A 225 -11.80 -7.57 0.31
CA ARG A 225 -13.15 -7.78 0.87
C ARG A 225 -13.56 -9.24 0.85
N ALA A 226 -13.33 -9.94 -0.26
CA ALA A 226 -13.66 -11.36 -0.40
C ALA A 226 -12.91 -12.20 0.65
N SER A 227 -11.61 -11.94 0.84
CA SER A 227 -10.81 -12.64 1.86
C SER A 227 -11.25 -12.30 3.29
N GLY A 228 -11.74 -11.09 3.54
CA GLY A 228 -12.36 -10.69 4.81
C GLY A 228 -13.71 -11.37 5.06
N TRP A 229 -14.56 -11.47 4.04
CA TRP A 229 -15.87 -12.11 4.11
C TRP A 229 -15.78 -13.63 4.28
N ALA A 230 -14.95 -14.30 3.46
CA ALA A 230 -14.77 -15.76 3.51
C ALA A 230 -14.32 -16.20 4.91
N TRP A 231 -13.48 -15.37 5.54
CA TRP A 231 -13.04 -15.59 6.90
C TRP A 231 -14.14 -15.56 7.94
N GLN A 232 -15.05 -14.58 7.88
CA GLN A 232 -16.17 -14.52 8.83
C GLN A 232 -17.02 -15.79 8.78
N ARG A 233 -17.19 -16.35 7.57
CA ARG A 233 -17.93 -17.61 7.37
C ARG A 233 -17.21 -18.80 7.99
N ILE A 234 -15.90 -18.92 7.78
CA ILE A 234 -15.09 -20.01 8.34
C ILE A 234 -15.04 -19.94 9.87
N ALA A 235 -14.75 -18.76 10.43
CA ALA A 235 -14.67 -18.57 11.87
C ALA A 235 -16.03 -18.77 12.57
N GLY A 236 -17.12 -18.29 11.96
CA GLY A 236 -18.48 -18.48 12.47
C GLY A 236 -18.91 -19.95 12.50
N ALA A 237 -18.47 -20.75 11.52
CA ALA A 237 -18.74 -22.19 11.51
C ALA A 237 -17.97 -22.94 12.62
N SER A 238 -16.75 -22.49 12.96
CA SER A 238 -15.91 -23.15 13.98
C SER A 238 -16.33 -22.87 15.44
N GLY A 239 -17.10 -21.81 15.70
CA GLY A 239 -17.54 -21.45 17.06
C GLY A 239 -18.83 -22.15 17.51
N GLN A 240 -19.43 -22.99 16.67
CA GLN A 240 -20.68 -23.72 16.96
C GLN A 240 -20.47 -25.24 17.15
N ALA A 241 -19.22 -25.71 17.10
CA ALA A 241 -18.84 -27.12 17.27
C ALA A 241 -18.01 -27.29 18.56
#